data_AF-A0A968MKV5-F1
#
_entry.id   AF-A0A968MKV5-F1
#
_cell.length_a   1.000
_cell.length_b   1.000
_cell.length_c   1.000
_cell.angle_alpha   90.00
_cell.angle_beta   90.00
_cell.angle_gamma   90.00
#
_symmetry.space_group_name_H-M   'P 1'
#
loop_
_entity.id
_entity.type
_entity.pdbx_description
1 polymer ?
#
loop_
_entity_poly.entity_id
_entity_poly.type
_entity_poly.pdbx_seq_one_letter_code
_entity_poly.pdbx_strand_id
1 'polypeptide(L)'
;MNAFSRVALLRCIHDPSRRTPSVVEAYLAPYASYRDRVAVDAFVKDIPMEPDHPTRAVLRGIEDRLVLLEDKPMLLVWGGARFLLRSALPRRVAAAIPGA
;
A
#
# COMPACT_ATOMS: atom_id res chain seq x y z
N MET A 1 10.85 15.84 8.80
CA MET A 1 9.56 16.22 8.18
C MET A 1 8.78 14.96 7.83
N ASN A 2 7.49 14.84 8.19
CA ASN A 2 6.64 13.66 7.97
C ASN A 2 5.88 13.74 6.63
N ALA A 3 6.62 13.88 5.53
CA ALA A 3 6.03 14.20 4.23
C ALA A 3 5.17 13.05 3.68
N PHE A 4 5.65 11.81 3.76
CA PHE A 4 4.95 10.64 3.25
C PHE A 4 3.55 10.48 3.85
N SER A 5 3.44 10.39 5.18
CA SER A 5 2.13 10.18 5.84
C SER A 5 1.17 11.35 5.63
N ARG A 6 1.68 12.59 5.59
CA ARG A 6 0.85 13.78 5.31
C ARG A 6 0.32 13.78 3.87
N VAL A 7 1.16 13.47 2.88
CA VAL A 7 0.72 13.38 1.49
C VAL A 7 -0.23 12.20 1.28
N ALA A 8 0.01 11.08 1.97
CA ALA A 8 -0.90 9.93 1.95
C ALA A 8 -2.30 10.33 2.42
N LEU A 9 -2.45 11.02 3.56
CA LEU A 9 -3.75 11.54 4.02
C LEU A 9 -4.39 12.50 3.01
N LEU A 10 -3.57 13.26 2.28
CA LEU A 10 -4.07 14.19 1.25
C LEU A 10 -4.54 13.49 -0.03
N ARG A 11 -3.88 12.40 -0.44
CA ARG A 11 -4.05 11.77 -1.76
C ARG A 11 -4.76 10.42 -1.73
N CYS A 12 -4.83 9.77 -0.57
CA CYS A 12 -5.37 8.42 -0.41
C CYS A 12 -6.76 8.37 0.20
N ILE A 13 -7.33 9.51 0.58
CA ILE A 13 -8.69 9.63 1.08
C ILE A 13 -9.52 10.35 0.01
N HIS A 14 -10.46 9.62 -0.60
CA HIS A 14 -11.26 10.11 -1.72
C HIS A 14 -12.22 11.23 -1.31
N ASP A 15 -12.87 11.10 -0.15
CA ASP A 15 -13.81 12.09 0.39
C ASP A 15 -13.08 13.01 1.40
N PRO A 16 -12.80 14.28 1.04
CA PRO A 16 -12.09 15.21 1.90
C PRO A 16 -12.77 15.48 3.23
N SER A 17 -14.10 15.36 3.31
CA SER A 17 -14.87 15.61 4.53
C SER A 17 -14.54 14.62 5.64
N ARG A 18 -14.04 13.42 5.28
CA ARG A 18 -13.59 12.38 6.20
C ARG A 18 -12.24 12.70 6.86
N ARG A 19 -11.51 13.72 6.39
CA ARG A 19 -10.22 14.15 6.94
C ARG A 19 -10.41 15.22 8.00
N THR A 20 -11.15 14.90 9.05
CA THR A 20 -11.28 15.82 10.18
C THR A 20 -9.92 16.03 10.87
N PRO A 21 -9.72 17.16 11.57
CA PRO A 21 -8.47 17.40 12.30
C PRO A 21 -8.10 16.26 13.27
N SER A 22 -9.09 15.71 13.99
CA SER A 22 -8.89 14.60 14.92
C SER A 22 -8.44 13.31 14.22
N VAL A 23 -8.98 13.01 13.04
CA VAL A 23 -8.55 11.85 12.23
C VAL A 23 -7.12 12.04 11.75
N VAL A 24 -6.78 13.23 11.23
CA VAL A 24 -5.42 13.54 10.77
C VAL A 24 -4.42 13.44 11.91
N GLU A 25 -4.75 13.98 13.08
CA GLU A 25 -3.92 13.89 14.28
C GLU A 25 -3.70 12.43 14.70
N ALA A 26 -4.77 11.64 14.77
CA ALA A 26 -4.69 10.22 15.15
C ALA A 26 -3.79 9.41 14.20
N TYR A 27 -3.88 9.63 12.88
CA TYR A 27 -3.00 8.97 11.90
C TYR A 27 -1.54 9.41 11.99
N LEU A 28 -1.26 10.63 12.46
CA LEU A 28 0.09 11.16 12.59
C LEU A 28 0.72 10.91 13.96
N ALA A 29 -0.09 10.61 14.99
CA ALA A 29 0.35 10.43 16.37
C ALA A 29 1.46 9.38 16.55
N PRO A 30 1.44 8.20 15.88
CA PRO A 30 2.52 7.22 16.00
C PRO A 30 3.84 7.65 15.34
N TYR A 31 3.85 8.76 14.59
CA TYR A 31 4.93 9.17 13.69
C TYR A 31 5.44 10.58 14.00
N ALA A 32 5.45 10.95 15.29
CA ALA A 32 5.75 12.32 15.75
C ALA A 32 7.21 12.73 15.49
N SER A 33 8.18 11.87 15.79
CA SER A 33 9.62 12.15 15.62
C SER A 33 10.24 11.42 14.43
N TYR A 34 11.52 11.69 14.14
CA TYR A 34 12.26 10.89 13.15
C TYR A 34 12.44 9.44 13.62
N ARG A 35 12.73 9.23 14.91
CA ARG A 35 12.92 7.91 15.51
C ARG A 35 11.66 7.04 15.35
N ASP A 36 10.48 7.65 15.41
CA ASP A 36 9.20 6.93 15.25
C ASP A 36 8.84 6.67 13.78
N ARG A 37 9.56 7.30 12.84
CA ARG A 37 9.30 7.20 11.39
C ARG A 37 10.25 6.27 10.65
N VAL A 38 11.15 5.57 11.33
CA VAL A 38 12.14 4.68 10.70
C VAL A 38 11.47 3.61 9.83
N ALA A 39 10.37 3.02 10.29
CA ALA A 39 9.62 2.04 9.49
C ALA A 39 8.97 2.65 8.24
N VAL A 40 8.47 3.89 8.32
CA VAL A 40 7.93 4.61 7.16
C VAL A 40 9.04 4.92 6.15
N ASP A 41 10.21 5.34 6.63
CA ASP A 41 11.38 5.59 5.78
C ASP A 41 11.86 4.33 5.05
N ALA A 42 11.96 3.20 5.77
CA ALA A 42 12.29 1.90 5.18
C ALA A 42 11.23 1.46 4.15
N PHE A 43 9.95 1.56 4.50
CA PHE A 43 8.84 1.22 3.59
C PHE A 43 8.92 1.99 2.28
N VAL A 44 9.19 3.30 2.34
CA VAL A 44 9.30 4.14 1.13
C VAL A 44 10.49 3.72 0.27
N LYS A 45 11.63 3.40 0.88
CA LYS A 45 12.83 2.91 0.17
C LYS A 45 12.63 1.53 -0.45
N ASP A 46 11.74 0.71 0.09
CA ASP A 46 11.47 -0.62 -0.43
C ASP A 46 10.54 -0.63 -1.65
N ILE A 47 9.96 0.50 -2.06
CA ILE A 47 9.09 0.60 -3.24
C ILE A 47 9.94 0.46 -4.52
N PRO A 48 9.77 -0.63 -5.31
CA PRO A 48 10.61 -0.87 -6.47
C PRO A 48 10.19 -0.02 -7.67
N MET A 49 10.67 1.22 -7.71
CA MET A 49 10.37 2.17 -8.79
C MET A 49 11.12 1.82 -10.08
N GLU A 50 12.32 1.24 -9.96
CA GLU A 50 13.18 0.83 -11.08
C GLU A 50 13.12 -0.69 -11.34
N PRO A 51 13.47 -1.14 -12.56
CA PRO A 51 13.59 -2.57 -12.88
C PRO A 51 14.63 -3.31 -12.03
N ASP A 52 15.74 -2.67 -11.68
CA ASP A 52 16.84 -3.33 -10.96
C ASP A 52 16.77 -3.10 -9.43
N HIS A 53 15.63 -2.64 -8.93
CA HIS A 53 15.44 -2.37 -7.52
C HIS A 53 15.57 -3.66 -6.67
N PRO A 54 16.33 -3.65 -5.56
CA PRO A 54 16.67 -4.87 -4.80
C PRO A 54 15.45 -5.63 -4.27
N THR A 55 14.37 -4.92 -3.93
CA THR A 55 13.12 -5.54 -3.43
C THR A 55 12.26 -6.17 -4.52
N ARG A 56 12.57 -5.96 -5.81
CA ARG A 56 11.73 -6.46 -6.91
C ARG A 56 11.74 -7.99 -7.00
N ALA A 57 12.87 -8.64 -6.73
CA ALA A 57 12.96 -10.10 -6.68
C ALA A 57 12.11 -10.68 -5.55
N VAL A 58 12.13 -10.03 -4.38
CA VAL A 58 11.29 -10.41 -3.23
C VAL A 58 9.81 -10.26 -3.57
N LEU A 59 9.42 -9.12 -4.17
CA LEU A 59 8.04 -8.88 -4.58
C LEU A 59 7.55 -9.94 -5.57
N ARG A 60 8.35 -10.27 -6.59
CA ARG A 60 8.03 -11.34 -7.55
C ARG A 60 7.86 -12.70 -6.87
N GLY A 61 8.77 -13.05 -5.95
CA GLY A 61 8.65 -14.29 -5.20
C GLY A 61 7.42 -14.35 -4.29
N ILE A 62 6.87 -13.21 -3.84
CA ILE A 62 5.58 -13.17 -3.13
C ILE A 62 4.43 -13.35 -4.13
N GLU A 63 4.46 -12.66 -5.26
CA GLU A 63 3.45 -12.78 -6.33
C GLU A 63 3.31 -14.23 -6.82
N ASP A 64 4.43 -14.92 -7.06
CA ASP A 64 4.45 -16.31 -7.55
C ASP A 64 3.86 -17.32 -6.53
N ARG A 65 3.77 -16.94 -5.25
CA ARG A 65 3.23 -17.77 -4.16
C ARG A 65 1.79 -17.44 -3.78
N LEU A 66 1.12 -16.54 -4.50
CA LEU A 66 -0.29 -16.22 -4.24
C LEU A 66 -1.21 -17.44 -4.38
N VAL A 67 -0.86 -18.41 -5.23
CA VAL A 67 -1.59 -19.68 -5.38
C VAL A 67 -1.73 -20.46 -4.07
N LEU A 68 -0.82 -20.27 -3.10
CA LEU A 68 -0.92 -20.89 -1.77
C LEU A 68 -2.14 -20.40 -0.96
N LEU A 69 -2.86 -19.41 -1.47
CA LEU A 69 -4.09 -18.86 -0.88
C LEU A 69 -5.36 -19.33 -1.60
N GLU A 70 -5.26 -20.19 -2.63
CA GLU A 70 -6.41 -20.60 -3.47
C GLU A 70 -7.58 -21.20 -2.69
N ASP A 71 -7.30 -21.99 -1.64
CA ASP A 71 -8.34 -22.63 -0.83
C ASP A 71 -8.92 -21.74 0.28
N LYS A 72 -8.54 -20.46 0.34
CA LYS A 72 -8.97 -19.55 1.40
C LYS A 72 -10.10 -18.64 0.92
N PRO A 73 -11.22 -18.53 1.66
CA PRO A 73 -12.22 -17.52 1.40
C PRO A 73 -11.60 -16.12 1.45
N MET A 74 -11.77 -15.33 0.40
CA MET A 74 -11.15 -14.02 0.26
C MET A 74 -12.16 -12.96 -0.20
N LEU A 75 -11.96 -11.73 0.26
CA LEU A 75 -12.67 -10.54 -0.22
C LEU A 75 -11.63 -9.53 -0.71
N LEU A 76 -11.60 -9.29 -2.02
CA LEU A 76 -10.73 -8.30 -2.64
C LEU A 76 -11.47 -6.99 -2.86
N VAL A 77 -11.16 -5.97 -2.06
CA VAL A 77 -11.73 -4.62 -2.21
C VAL A 77 -10.70 -3.70 -2.88
N TRP A 78 -11.07 -3.11 -4.02
CA TRP A 78 -10.23 -2.12 -4.70
C TRP A 78 -11.01 -0.85 -5.09
N GLY A 79 -10.31 0.27 -5.19
CA GLY A 79 -10.84 1.53 -5.73
C GLY A 79 -10.17 1.88 -7.06
N GLY A 80 -10.96 2.14 -8.10
CA GLY A 80 -10.47 2.28 -9.48
C GLY A 80 -9.68 3.56 -9.82
N ALA A 81 -9.56 4.52 -8.89
CA ALA A 81 -9.06 5.87 -9.19
C ALA A 81 -7.66 6.19 -8.63
N ARG A 82 -6.85 5.20 -8.21
CA ARG A 82 -5.59 5.45 -7.50
C ARG A 82 -4.34 5.19 -8.35
N PHE A 83 -3.47 6.19 -8.44
CA PHE A 83 -2.27 6.15 -9.31
C PHE A 83 -1.27 5.03 -8.98
N LEU A 84 -1.19 4.61 -7.70
CA LEU A 84 -0.30 3.53 -7.24
C LEU A 84 -0.81 2.13 -7.64
N LEU A 85 -2.11 1.99 -7.87
CA LEU A 85 -2.77 0.76 -8.27
C LEU A 85 -3.28 0.93 -9.70
N ARG A 86 -2.36 1.05 -10.67
CA ARG A 86 -2.78 0.91 -12.07
C ARG A 86 -3.45 -0.45 -12.24
N SER A 87 -4.52 -0.48 -13.03
CA SER A 87 -5.57 -1.52 -13.14
C SER A 87 -5.12 -2.98 -13.34
N ALA A 88 -3.82 -3.26 -13.51
CA ALA A 88 -3.29 -4.59 -13.72
C ALA A 88 -3.15 -5.40 -12.42
N LEU A 89 -2.79 -4.80 -11.28
CA LEU A 89 -2.47 -5.57 -10.07
C LEU A 89 -3.69 -6.32 -9.50
N PRO A 90 -4.87 -5.68 -9.30
CA PRO A 90 -6.04 -6.41 -8.80
C PRO A 90 -6.47 -7.55 -9.72
N ARG A 91 -6.36 -7.36 -11.04
CA ARG A 91 -6.65 -8.39 -12.04
C ARG A 91 -5.67 -9.56 -11.97
N ARG A 92 -4.37 -9.29 -11.76
CA ARG A 92 -3.34 -10.32 -11.60
C ARG A 92 -3.56 -11.14 -10.33
N VAL A 93 -3.90 -10.48 -9.22
CA VAL A 93 -4.19 -11.16 -7.94
C VAL A 93 -5.45 -12.02 -8.05
N ALA A 94 -6.54 -11.49 -8.62
CA ALA A 94 -7.76 -12.25 -8.85
C ALA A 94 -7.54 -13.44 -9.81
N ALA A 95 -6.72 -13.27 -10.85
CA ALA A 95 -6.37 -14.38 -11.76
C ALA A 95 -5.50 -15.45 -11.10
N ALA A 96 -4.69 -15.07 -10.10
CA ALA A 96 -3.81 -15.99 -9.38
C ALA A 96 -4.51 -16.76 -8.25
N ILE A 97 -5.72 -16.36 -7.86
CA ILE A 97 -6.49 -16.96 -6.77
C ILE A 97 -7.92 -17.21 -7.29
N PRO A 98 -8.16 -18.35 -7.98
CA PRO A 98 -9.46 -18.65 -8.55
C PRO A 98 -10.53 -18.76 -7.45
N GLY A 99 -11.56 -17.90 -7.49
CA GLY A 99 -12.66 -17.89 -6.51
C GLY A 99 -12.63 -16.74 -5.48
N ALA A 100 -11.63 -15.85 -5.55
CA ALA A 100 -11.57 -14.60 -4.79
C ALA A 100 -12.38 -13.45 -5.40
#